data_AF-S9S492-F1
#
_entry.id   AF-S9S492-F1
#
_cell.length_a   1.000
_cell.length_b   1.000
_cell.length_c   1.000
_cell.angle_alpha   90.00
_cell.angle_beta   90.00
_cell.angle_gamma   90.00
#
_symmetry.space_group_name_H-M   'P 1'
#
loop_
_entity.id
_entity.type
_entity.pdbx_description
1 polymer ?
#
loop_
_entity_poly.entity_id
_entity_poly.type
_entity_poly.pdbx_seq_one_letter_code
_entity_poly.pdbx_strand_id
1 'polypeptide(L)' 'MIALTTGGWMMARMALAAQRRLTEAASDDPFLTAKITTARFYADQILPRTSGLAAIVTAGADSVMALPVDGF' A
#
# COMPACT_ATOMS: atom_id res chain seq x y z
N MET A 1 2.58 6.07 -7.36
CA MET A 1 1.38 5.94 -6.50
C MET A 1 0.48 4.78 -6.94
N ILE A 2 0.08 4.70 -8.22
CA ILE A 2 -0.86 3.68 -8.74
C ILE A 2 -0.54 2.24 -8.29
N ALA A 3 0.70 1.77 -8.45
CA ALA A 3 1.09 0.41 -8.09
C ALA A 3 0.93 0.09 -6.59
N LEU A 4 1.22 1.06 -5.71
CA LEU A 4 1.11 0.88 -4.26
C LEU A 4 -0.36 0.80 -3.83
N THR A 5 -1.20 1.69 -4.36
CA THR A 5 -2.63 1.73 -4.04
C THR A 5 -3.36 0.50 -4.57
N THR A 6 -3.12 0.13 -5.84
CA THR A 6 -3.73 -1.06 -6.46
C THR A 6 -3.22 -2.35 -5.83
N GLY A 7 -1.93 -2.43 -5.50
CA GLY A 7 -1.34 -3.52 -4.74
C GLY A 7 -2.01 -3.69 -3.38
N GLY A 8 -2.15 -2.61 -2.60
CA GLY A 8 -2.85 -2.62 -1.32
C GLY A 8 -4.30 -3.11 -1.43
N TRP A 9 -5.02 -2.66 -2.45
CA TRP A 9 -6.39 -3.12 -2.72
C TRP A 9 -6.46 -4.63 -3.01
N MET A 10 -5.55 -5.14 -3.86
CA MET A 10 -5.48 -6.58 -4.14
C MET A 10 -5.13 -7.41 -2.89
N MET A 11 -4.20 -6.93 -2.07
CA MET A 11 -3.84 -7.60 -0.81
C MET A 11 -5.03 -7.67 0.15
N ALA A 12 -5.79 -6.57 0.29
CA ALA A 12 -7.00 -6.55 1.12
C ALA A 12 -8.07 -7.53 0.61
N ARG A 13 -8.26 -7.63 -0.72
CA ARG A 13 -9.18 -8.61 -1.32
C ARG A 13 -8.76 -10.04 -1.04
N MET A 14 -7.47 -10.35 -1.15
CA MET A 14 -6.94 -11.68 -0.83
C MET A 14 -7.12 -12.03 0.65
N ALA A 15 -6.86 -11.08 1.56
CA ALA A 15 -7.07 -11.27 2.99
C ALA A 15 -8.55 -11.53 3.33
N LEU A 16 -9.47 -10.81 2.70
CA LEU A 16 -10.91 -11.03 2.88
C LEU A 16 -11.34 -12.42 2.41
N ALA A 17 -10.82 -12.88 1.26
CA ALA A 17 -11.11 -14.22 0.76
C ALA A 17 -10.51 -15.32 1.67
N ALA A 18 -9.29 -15.13 2.17
CA ALA A 18 -8.65 -16.05 3.10
C ALA A 18 -9.42 -16.15 4.43
N GLN A 19 -9.85 -15.01 4.98
CA GLN A 19 -10.65 -14.96 6.19
C GLN A 19 -11.97 -15.72 6.04
N ARG A 20 -12.68 -15.52 4.92
CA ARG A 20 -13.93 -16.24 4.63
C ARG A 20 -13.71 -17.75 4.61
N ARG A 21 -12.66 -18.22 3.93
CA ARG A 21 -12.33 -19.65 3.83
C ARG A 21 -12.00 -20.28 5.19
N LEU A 22 -11.23 -19.60 6.03
CA LEU A 22 -10.95 -20.07 7.39
C LEU A 22 -12.23 -20.22 8.21
N THR A 23 -13.13 -19.24 8.11
CA THR A 23 -14.42 -19.26 8.82
C THR A 23 -15.36 -20.36 8.31
N GLU A 24 -15.48 -20.53 6.99
CA GLU A 24 -16.36 -21.53 6.36
C GLU A 24 -15.87 -22.96 6.63
N ALA A 25 -14.56 -23.20 6.61
CA ALA A 25 -13.98 -24.52 6.81
C ALA A 25 -13.78 -24.88 8.29
N ALA A 26 -14.04 -23.95 9.23
CA ALA A 26 -13.67 -24.06 10.64
C ALA A 26 -12.23 -24.59 10.84
N SER A 27 -11.30 -24.11 10.01
CA SER A 27 -9.92 -24.58 9.95
C SER A 27 -8.94 -23.48 10.36
N ASP A 28 -7.74 -23.89 10.78
CA ASP A 28 -6.61 -23.00 11.00
C ASP A 28 -5.51 -23.28 9.96
N ASP A 29 -5.84 -23.05 8.69
CA ASP A 29 -4.90 -23.24 7.58
C ASP A 29 -3.76 -22.20 7.66
N PRO A 30 -2.51 -22.62 7.92
CA PRO A 30 -1.39 -21.71 8.09
C PRO A 30 -1.13 -20.85 6.86
N PHE A 31 -1.46 -21.33 5.65
CA PHE A 31 -1.29 -20.57 4.42
C PHE A 31 -2.27 -19.39 4.35
N LEU A 32 -3.54 -19.61 4.73
CA LEU A 32 -4.55 -18.56 4.74
C LEU A 32 -4.26 -17.53 5.84
N THR A 33 -3.84 -17.98 7.02
CA THR A 33 -3.39 -17.11 8.10
C THR A 33 -2.18 -16.28 7.67
N ALA A 34 -1.20 -16.87 6.97
CA ALA A 34 -0.06 -16.15 6.42
C ALA A 34 -0.50 -15.07 5.40
N LYS A 35 -1.48 -15.35 4.53
CA LYS A 35 -2.00 -14.38 3.56
C LYS A 35 -2.59 -13.14 4.24
N ILE A 36 -3.34 -13.32 5.32
CA ILE A 36 -3.90 -12.22 6.11
C ILE A 36 -2.76 -11.39 6.73
N THR A 37 -1.77 -12.07 7.32
CA THR A 37 -0.61 -11.41 7.93
C THR A 37 0.20 -10.60 6.91
N THR A 38 0.47 -11.14 5.71
CA THR A 38 1.18 -10.41 4.66
C THR A 38 0.40 -9.19 4.18
N ALA A 39 -0.93 -9.29 4.07
CA ALA A 39 -1.76 -8.15 3.69
C ALA A 39 -1.73 -7.03 4.73
N ARG A 40 -1.74 -7.36 6.03
CA ARG A 40 -1.57 -6.39 7.11
C ARG A 40 -0.20 -5.72 7.05
N PHE A 41 0.88 -6.48 6.88
CA PHE A 41 2.22 -5.92 6.71
C PHE A 41 2.28 -4.92 5.54
N TYR A 42 1.67 -5.26 4.39
CA TYR A 42 1.62 -4.34 3.26
C TYR A 42 0.89 -3.05 3.62
N ALA A 43 -0.27 -3.15 4.28
CA ALA A 43 -1.07 -2.00 4.70
C ALA A 43 -0.32 -1.11 5.71
N ASP A 44 0.44 -1.70 6.62
CA ASP A 44 1.12 -0.98 7.69
C ASP A 44 2.46 -0.39 7.24
N GLN A 45 3.22 -1.11 6.41
CA GLN A 45 4.64 -0.79 6.13
C GLN A 45 4.89 -0.26 4.72
N ILE A 46 4.02 -0.57 3.76
CA ILE A 46 4.23 -0.24 2.34
C ILE A 46 3.24 0.81 1.86
N LEU A 47 1.95 0.62 2.13
CA LEU A 47 0.88 1.49 1.67
C LEU A 47 1.02 2.96 2.15
N PRO A 48 1.50 3.29 3.37
CA PRO A 48 1.58 4.68 3.83
C PRO A 48 2.48 5.58 2.98
N ARG A 49 3.41 5.00 2.20
CA ARG A 49 4.23 5.73 1.23
C ARG A 49 3.39 6.49 0.20
N THR A 50 2.18 6.00 -0.11
CA THR A 50 1.26 6.68 -1.03
C THR A 50 0.89 8.08 -0.56
N SER A 51 0.66 8.28 0.74
CA SER A 51 0.34 9.59 1.31
C SER A 51 1.52 10.56 1.18
N GLY A 52 2.75 10.10 1.45
CA GLY A 52 3.95 10.91 1.25
C GLY A 52 4.17 11.29 -0.23
N LEU A 53 4.00 10.34 -1.14
CA LEU A 53 4.09 10.59 -2.58
C LEU A 53 3.01 11.57 -3.07
N ALA A 54 1.79 11.48 -2.52
CA ALA A 54 0.71 12.40 -2.85
C ALA A 54 1.09 13.83 -2.44
N ALA A 55 1.56 14.01 -1.21
CA ALA A 55 2.00 15.30 -0.70
C ALA A 55 3.09 15.93 -1.58
N ILE A 56 4.10 15.13 -1.99
CA ILE A 56 5.19 15.57 -2.87
C ILE A 56 4.63 16.10 -4.20
N VAL A 57 3.72 15.36 -4.84
CA VAL A 57 3.16 15.75 -6.14
C VAL A 57 2.25 16.98 -6.03
N THR A 58 1.54 17.15 -4.91
CA THR A 58 0.63 18.28 -4.71
C THR A 58 1.31 19.55 -4.20
N ALA A 59 2.56 19.49 -3.74
CA ALA A 59 3.27 20.63 -3.18
C ALA A 59 3.63 21.72 -4.21
N GLY A 60 3.46 21.46 -5.52
CA GLY A 60 3.73 22.42 -6.58
C GLY A 60 5.21 22.47 -6.97
N ALA A 61 5.55 23.39 -7.88
CA ALA A 61 6.89 23.49 -8.48
C ALA A 61 7.75 24.60 -7.88
N ASP A 62 7.23 25.41 -6.95
CA ASP A 62 7.87 26.64 -6.48
C ASP A 62 9.29 26.39 -5.96
N SER A 63 9.51 25.33 -5.20
CA SER A 63 10.85 24.97 -4.68
C SER A 63 11.83 24.55 -5.78
N VAL A 64 11.34 23.91 -6.85
CA VAL A 64 12.15 23.48 -7.99
C VAL A 64 12.46 24.67 -8.91
N MET A 65 11.53 25.61 -9.05
CA MET A 65 11.64 26.78 -9.92
C MET A 65 12.29 27.99 -9.21
N ALA A 66 12.58 27.89 -7.92
CA ALA A 66 13.17 28.98 -7.12
C ALA A 66 14.62 29.30 -7.51
N LEU A 67 15.37 28.31 -8.04
CA LEU A 67 16.76 28.50 -8.45
C LEU A 67 16.81 28.84 -9.95
N PRO A 68 17.44 29.97 -10.35
CA PRO A 68 17.68 30.27 -11.76
C PRO A 68 18.51 29.16 -12.43
N VAL A 69 18.35 28.99 -13.74
CA VAL A 69 19.06 27.95 -14.51
C VAL A 69 20.58 28.02 -14.35
N ASP A 70 21.14 29.22 -14.21
CA ASP A 70 22.58 29.44 -14.02
C ASP A 70 23.07 29.17 -12.58
N GLY A 71 22.17 28.79 -11.68
CA GLY A 71 22.45 28.52 -10.27
C GLY A 71 22.63 27.04 -9.92
N PHE A 72 22.38 26.11 -10.86
CA PHE A 72 22.59 24.66 -10.73
C PHE A 72 23.99 24.23 -11.18
#